data_AF-A0A1G2Y005-F1
#
_entry.id   AF-A0A1G2Y005-F1
#
_cell.length_a   1.000
_cell.length_b   1.000
_cell.length_c   1.000
_cell.angle_alpha   90.00
_cell.angle_beta   90.00
_cell.angle_gamma   90.00
#
_symmetry.space_group_name_H-M   'P 1'
#
loop_
_entity.id
_entity.type
_entity.pdbx_description
1 polymer ?
#
loop_
_entity_poly.entity_id
_entity_poly.type
_entity_poly.pdbx_seq_one_letter_code
_entity_poly.pdbx_strand_id
1 'polypeptide(L)'
;MAATFTVSERWAGRKRSGGNSRTATIEYIVEQDYDEQFPNATSDEKEAITALLDSAPDQWPINDSPLDNLPRACYDVEQISDRLWLGTVNYNHNEKVEDKFEYSFEMGGGTQKITQTISPMQVTKYGANAPDFQGAINVDDNSVNGVDIIVPVFNFTETRIVKSLNIDNAFKLSLFNLVGKVNASGWHGFAAGEVLQAGVSGAKSGRFGDWEITYKFAASPNKTNITIGTIAGINKKGWEYLWVRYEKSTDQNCLIQIPRAVYVHQLYESGDFSLLGLGD
;
A
#
# COMPACT_ATOMS: atom_id res chain seq x y z
N MET A 1 30.94 28.96 -25.58
CA MET A 1 30.93 29.11 -24.11
C MET A 1 29.50 29.42 -23.72
N ALA A 2 29.01 28.87 -22.60
CA ALA A 2 27.65 29.15 -22.14
C ALA A 2 27.53 30.64 -21.82
N ALA A 3 26.42 31.27 -22.21
CA ALA A 3 26.14 32.64 -21.82
C ALA A 3 26.01 32.72 -20.28
N THR A 4 26.52 33.79 -19.67
CA THR A 4 26.27 34.06 -18.25
C THR A 4 25.03 34.91 -18.11
N PHE A 5 24.26 34.65 -17.05
CA PHE A 5 22.99 35.32 -16.80
C PHE A 5 22.98 35.87 -15.38
N THR A 6 22.55 37.12 -15.24
CA THR A 6 22.17 37.70 -13.97
C THR A 6 20.67 37.52 -13.79
N VAL A 7 20.26 36.78 -12.76
CA VAL A 7 18.86 36.57 -12.41
C VAL A 7 18.52 37.38 -11.17
N SER A 8 17.52 38.25 -11.28
CA SER A 8 17.06 39.08 -10.15
C SER A 8 15.56 38.94 -9.95
N GLU A 9 15.13 38.89 -8.69
CA GLU A 9 13.69 38.84 -8.41
C GLU A 9 13.04 40.19 -8.71
N ARG A 10 11.94 40.16 -9.47
CA ARG A 10 11.05 41.29 -9.67
C ARG A 10 10.04 41.37 -8.52
N TRP A 11 10.44 42.04 -7.45
CA TRP A 11 9.62 42.22 -6.25
C TRP A 11 8.22 42.79 -6.49
N ALA A 12 8.06 43.64 -7.51
CA ALA A 12 6.77 44.22 -7.88
C ALA A 12 5.76 43.19 -8.43
N GLY A 13 6.23 42.07 -8.98
CA GLY A 13 5.41 40.99 -9.53
C GLY A 13 5.01 39.93 -8.51
N ARG A 14 5.55 39.99 -7.29
CA ARG A 14 5.32 38.98 -6.25
C ARG A 14 3.85 38.94 -5.84
N LYS A 15 3.21 37.79 -6.04
CA LYS A 15 1.84 37.52 -5.59
C LYS A 15 1.82 36.33 -4.65
N ARG A 16 1.05 36.45 -3.57
CA ARG A 16 0.82 35.38 -2.60
C ARG A 16 -0.66 35.30 -2.28
N SER A 17 -1.20 34.09 -2.25
CA SER A 17 -2.57 33.81 -1.80
C SER A 17 -2.53 32.83 -0.63
N GLY A 18 -3.30 33.14 0.42
CA GLY A 18 -3.42 32.34 1.64
C GLY A 18 -4.82 31.71 1.78
N GLY A 19 -4.92 30.63 2.55
CA GLY A 19 -6.16 29.87 2.76
C GLY A 19 -5.91 28.36 2.66
N ASN A 20 -6.95 27.57 2.35
CA ASN A 20 -6.81 26.13 2.09
C ASN A 20 -6.00 25.81 0.83
N SER A 21 -5.92 26.73 -0.13
CA SER A 21 -5.13 26.59 -1.36
C SER A 21 -4.05 27.67 -1.41
N ARG A 22 -2.91 27.38 -0.76
CA ARG A 22 -1.76 28.29 -0.68
C ARG A 22 -1.02 28.31 -2.02
N THR A 23 -0.79 29.51 -2.56
CA THR A 23 -0.05 29.70 -3.82
C THR A 23 0.89 30.89 -3.71
N ALA A 24 2.03 30.81 -4.39
CA ALA A 24 2.92 31.94 -4.59
C ALA A 24 3.37 32.00 -6.05
N THR A 25 3.34 33.21 -6.62
CA THR A 25 3.84 33.49 -7.97
C THR A 25 4.94 34.52 -7.84
N ILE A 26 6.14 34.16 -8.30
CA ILE A 26 7.34 34.97 -8.23
C ILE A 26 7.82 35.24 -9.65
N GLU A 27 8.03 36.51 -9.95
CA GLU A 27 8.59 36.94 -11.23
C GLU A 27 10.08 37.24 -11.07
N TYR A 28 10.86 36.87 -12.07
CA TYR A 28 12.30 37.07 -12.15
C TYR A 28 12.62 37.78 -13.47
N ILE A 29 13.61 38.66 -13.42
CA ILE A 29 14.24 39.23 -14.59
C ILE A 29 15.52 38.44 -14.81
N VAL A 30 15.61 37.77 -15.95
CA VAL A 30 16.80 37.07 -16.41
C VAL A 30 17.45 37.95 -17.45
N GLU A 31 18.63 38.47 -17.15
CA GLU A 31 19.41 39.31 -18.07
C GLU A 31 20.68 38.57 -18.47
N GLN A 32 20.95 38.48 -19.77
CA GLN A 32 22.20 37.95 -20.25
C GLN A 32 23.30 39.00 -20.05
N ASP A 33 24.39 38.63 -19.38
CA ASP A 33 25.49 39.56 -19.17
C ASP A 33 26.17 39.89 -20.51
N TYR A 34 26.59 41.15 -20.66
CA TYR A 34 27.32 41.56 -21.84
C TYR A 34 28.76 41.04 -21.80
N ASP A 35 29.14 40.25 -22.81
CA ASP A 35 30.50 39.76 -23.00
C ASP A 35 31.23 40.57 -24.09
N GLU A 36 32.29 41.29 -23.70
CA GLU A 36 33.12 42.09 -24.62
C GLU A 36 33.83 41.23 -25.68
N GLN A 37 34.13 39.96 -25.40
CA GLN A 37 34.72 39.04 -26.37
C GLN A 37 33.70 38.47 -27.35
N PHE A 38 32.42 38.41 -26.94
CA PHE A 38 31.34 37.83 -27.75
C PHE A 38 30.09 38.73 -27.75
N PRO A 39 30.18 39.94 -28.36
CA PRO A 39 29.12 40.95 -28.31
C PRO A 39 27.84 40.55 -29.07
N ASN A 40 27.87 39.43 -29.81
CA ASN A 40 26.74 38.87 -30.57
C ASN A 40 26.34 37.47 -30.08
N ALA A 41 26.73 37.07 -28.86
CA ALA A 41 26.32 35.80 -28.29
C ALA A 41 24.78 35.72 -28.23
N THR A 42 24.18 34.87 -29.07
CA THR A 42 22.75 34.56 -29.01
C THR A 42 22.53 33.59 -27.86
N SER A 43 21.88 34.04 -26.81
CA SER A 43 21.34 33.20 -25.75
C SER A 43 20.13 32.43 -26.29
N ASP A 44 20.14 31.12 -26.10
CA ASP A 44 18.97 30.28 -26.36
C ASP A 44 18.01 30.32 -25.16
N GLU A 45 16.71 30.24 -25.42
CA GLU A 45 15.65 30.23 -24.40
C GLU A 45 15.90 29.14 -23.34
N LYS A 46 16.48 28.01 -23.77
CA LYS A 46 16.88 26.91 -22.90
C LYS A 46 17.92 27.28 -21.84
N GLU A 47 18.87 28.14 -22.19
CA GLU A 47 19.89 28.61 -21.24
C GLU A 47 19.29 29.58 -20.22
N ALA A 48 18.38 30.46 -20.67
CA ALA A 48 17.63 31.36 -19.79
C ALA A 48 16.72 30.60 -18.81
N ILE A 49 16.05 29.53 -19.27
CA ILE A 49 15.27 28.62 -18.41
C ILE A 49 16.18 27.96 -17.36
N THR A 50 17.36 27.49 -17.75
CA THR A 50 18.29 26.85 -16.82
C THR A 50 18.74 27.83 -15.73
N ALA A 51 19.13 29.05 -16.13
CA ALA A 51 19.52 30.11 -15.19
C ALA A 51 18.38 30.50 -14.23
N LEU A 52 17.14 30.57 -14.73
CA LEU A 52 15.95 30.79 -13.90
C LEU A 52 15.76 29.67 -12.88
N LEU A 53 15.87 28.42 -13.29
CA LEU A 53 15.63 27.27 -12.42
C LEU A 53 16.72 27.08 -11.36
N ASP A 54 17.97 27.45 -11.67
CA ASP A 54 19.09 27.43 -10.71
C ASP A 54 18.98 28.55 -9.67
N SER A 55 18.41 29.70 -10.06
CA SER A 55 18.27 30.86 -9.18
C SER A 55 16.98 30.84 -8.35
N ALA A 56 15.90 30.26 -8.89
CA ALA A 56 14.64 30.12 -8.20
C ALA A 56 14.69 28.92 -7.23
N PRO A 57 14.30 29.07 -5.96
CA PRO A 57 14.37 27.98 -5.00
C PRO A 57 13.44 26.83 -5.39
N ASP A 58 13.79 25.59 -5.02
CA ASP A 58 12.92 24.42 -5.21
C ASP A 58 11.66 24.47 -4.34
N GLN A 59 11.74 25.20 -3.22
CA GLN A 59 10.68 25.38 -2.26
C GLN A 59 10.58 26.84 -1.83
N TRP A 60 9.37 27.38 -1.83
CA TRP A 60 9.11 28.74 -1.40
C TRP A 60 8.63 28.77 0.05
N PRO A 61 9.33 29.49 0.96
CA PRO A 61 8.95 29.55 2.36
C PRO A 61 7.68 30.36 2.56
N ILE A 62 6.70 29.76 3.27
CA ILE A 62 5.47 30.43 3.70
C ILE A 62 5.61 30.95 5.13
N ASN A 63 6.24 30.18 6.00
CA ASN A 63 6.44 30.46 7.41
C ASN A 63 7.85 29.98 7.83
N ASP A 64 8.16 30.08 9.12
CA ASP A 64 9.44 29.62 9.66
C ASP A 64 9.54 28.07 9.75
N SER A 65 8.50 27.34 9.34
CA SER A 65 8.44 25.88 9.35
C SER A 65 8.74 25.31 7.96
N PRO A 66 9.82 24.52 7.79
CA PRO A 66 10.15 23.92 6.50
C PRO A 66 9.11 22.90 6.00
N LEU A 67 8.20 22.43 6.86
CA LEU A 67 7.13 21.48 6.53
C LEU A 67 5.95 22.11 5.78
N ASP A 68 5.86 23.43 5.73
CA ASP A 68 4.74 24.18 5.12
C ASP A 68 5.14 24.88 3.81
N ASN A 69 6.38 24.69 3.36
CA ASN A 69 6.91 25.35 2.17
C ASN A 69 6.19 24.89 0.90
N LEU A 70 5.99 25.79 -0.06
CA LEU A 70 5.39 25.42 -1.34
C LEU A 70 6.45 24.87 -2.29
N PRO A 71 6.29 23.66 -2.85
CA PRO A 71 7.17 23.20 -3.91
C PRO A 71 6.96 24.02 -5.19
N ARG A 72 8.02 24.13 -6.00
CA ARG A 72 7.96 24.71 -7.34
C ARG A 72 7.11 23.83 -8.25
N ALA A 73 5.98 24.36 -8.73
CA ALA A 73 5.02 23.61 -9.51
C ALA A 73 5.22 23.76 -11.03
N CYS A 74 5.41 24.99 -11.51
CA CYS A 74 5.69 25.26 -12.91
C CYS A 74 6.49 26.55 -13.10
N TYR A 75 7.06 26.70 -14.29
CA TYR A 75 7.76 27.89 -14.74
C TYR A 75 7.24 28.29 -16.13
N ASP A 76 7.35 29.57 -16.44
CA ASP A 76 7.06 30.18 -17.72
C ASP A 76 8.15 31.22 -18.00
N VAL A 77 8.63 31.30 -19.24
CA VAL A 77 9.69 32.23 -19.62
C VAL A 77 9.26 32.95 -20.89
N GLU A 78 9.22 34.28 -20.82
CA GLU A 78 8.88 35.14 -21.95
C GLU A 78 10.08 36.03 -22.31
N GLN A 79 10.51 36.02 -23.58
CA GLN A 79 11.56 36.92 -24.04
C GLN A 79 10.99 38.34 -24.25
N ILE A 80 11.48 39.31 -23.49
CA ILE A 80 11.07 40.72 -23.60
C ILE A 80 11.97 41.48 -24.59
N SER A 81 13.25 41.14 -24.63
CA SER A 81 14.25 41.78 -25.48
C SER A 81 15.37 40.78 -25.83
N ASP A 82 16.28 41.18 -26.71
CA ASP A 82 17.37 40.32 -27.23
C ASP A 82 18.22 39.67 -26.12
N ARG A 83 18.29 40.31 -24.94
CA ARG A 83 19.05 39.86 -23.77
C ARG A 83 18.26 39.81 -22.47
N LEU A 84 16.94 39.87 -22.56
CA LEU A 84 16.08 40.03 -21.40
C LEU A 84 14.88 39.09 -21.47
N TRP A 85 14.72 38.26 -20.43
CA TRP A 85 13.54 37.41 -20.24
C TRP A 85 12.82 37.73 -18.93
N LEU A 86 11.50 37.62 -18.97
CA LEU A 86 10.65 37.56 -17.80
C LEU A 86 10.39 36.09 -17.46
N GLY A 87 10.96 35.63 -16.35
CA GLY A 87 10.66 34.31 -15.81
C GLY A 87 9.54 34.41 -14.79
N THR A 88 8.48 33.63 -14.93
CA THR A 88 7.44 33.48 -13.92
C THR A 88 7.52 32.07 -13.32
N VAL A 89 7.69 31.97 -12.00
CA VAL A 89 7.70 30.69 -11.28
C VAL A 89 6.50 30.63 -10.35
N ASN A 90 5.70 29.57 -10.50
CA ASN A 90 4.55 29.30 -9.65
C ASN A 90 4.87 28.20 -8.66
N TYR A 91 4.55 28.46 -7.41
CA TYR A 91 4.66 27.55 -6.29
C TYR A 91 3.27 27.24 -5.76
N ASN A 92 2.95 25.96 -5.67
CA ASN A 92 1.72 25.47 -5.09
C ASN A 92 1.91 24.01 -4.70
N HIS A 93 1.14 23.55 -3.72
CA HIS A 93 0.95 22.12 -3.52
C HIS A 93 0.06 21.65 -4.67
N ASN A 94 0.67 21.04 -5.68
CA ASN A 94 -0.09 20.46 -6.77
C ASN A 94 -0.83 19.26 -6.18
N GLU A 95 -2.16 19.30 -6.07
CA GLU A 95 -2.96 18.24 -5.42
C GLU A 95 -2.75 16.84 -6.03
N LYS A 96 -2.10 16.76 -7.21
CA LYS A 96 -1.77 15.51 -7.89
C LYS A 96 -0.39 14.94 -7.58
N VAL A 97 0.51 15.70 -6.97
CA VAL A 97 1.91 15.32 -6.81
C VAL A 97 2.42 15.84 -5.47
N GLU A 98 2.12 15.09 -4.40
CA GLU A 98 3.05 14.83 -3.29
C GLU A 98 2.33 13.93 -2.27
N ASP A 99 2.88 12.73 -2.08
CA ASP A 99 2.60 11.81 -0.97
C ASP A 99 1.13 11.57 -0.58
N LYS A 100 0.23 11.47 -1.56
CA LYS A 100 -1.11 10.94 -1.30
C LYS A 100 -1.01 9.45 -0.97
N PHE A 101 -0.95 9.16 0.33
CA PHE A 101 -1.16 7.85 0.92
C PHE A 101 -2.63 7.73 1.33
N GLU A 102 -3.38 6.88 0.65
CA GLU A 102 -4.77 6.61 0.98
C GLU A 102 -4.89 5.17 1.49
N TYR A 103 -5.22 5.04 2.77
CA TYR A 103 -5.42 3.75 3.42
C TYR A 103 -6.90 3.58 3.76
N SER A 104 -7.48 2.51 3.25
CA SER A 104 -8.85 2.11 3.54
C SER A 104 -8.83 0.70 4.11
N PHE A 105 -9.63 0.44 5.14
CA PHE A 105 -9.76 -0.89 5.70
C PHE A 105 -11.21 -1.25 5.94
N GLU A 106 -11.51 -2.52 5.72
CA GLU A 106 -12.80 -3.14 5.97
C GLU A 106 -12.60 -4.38 6.82
N MET A 107 -13.20 -4.37 8.00
CA MET A 107 -13.25 -5.54 8.88
C MET A 107 -14.50 -6.35 8.50
N GLY A 108 -14.33 -7.26 7.56
CA GLY A 108 -15.34 -8.24 7.18
C GLY A 108 -15.06 -9.58 7.82
N GLY A 109 -15.86 -10.59 7.48
CA GLY A 109 -15.44 -11.94 7.74
C GLY A 109 -15.82 -12.88 6.61
N GLY A 110 -14.84 -13.70 6.22
CA GLY A 110 -15.05 -14.78 5.28
C GLY A 110 -15.85 -15.89 5.95
N THR A 111 -16.62 -16.66 5.17
CA THR A 111 -17.27 -17.86 5.70
C THR A 111 -16.28 -19.02 5.73
N GLN A 112 -16.21 -19.74 6.85
CA GLN A 112 -15.48 -20.99 6.95
C GLN A 112 -16.36 -22.03 7.62
N LYS A 113 -16.46 -23.21 6.98
CA LYS A 113 -17.08 -24.36 7.60
C LYS A 113 -16.20 -24.91 8.72
N ILE A 114 -16.74 -25.02 9.92
CA ILE A 114 -16.09 -25.70 11.05
C ILE A 114 -16.90 -26.91 11.45
N THR A 115 -16.23 -28.05 11.55
CA THR A 115 -16.81 -29.33 11.97
C THR A 115 -16.59 -29.62 13.46
N GLN A 116 -15.94 -28.71 14.19
CA GLN A 116 -15.34 -29.02 15.48
C GLN A 116 -15.14 -27.77 16.37
N THR A 117 -15.42 -27.91 17.67
CA THR A 117 -15.04 -26.92 18.68
C THR A 117 -13.53 -26.95 18.93
N ILE A 118 -12.88 -25.79 18.88
CA ILE A 118 -11.42 -25.64 19.08
C ILE A 118 -11.10 -25.09 20.48
N SER A 119 -10.06 -25.62 21.13
CA SER A 119 -9.58 -25.09 22.42
C SER A 119 -9.14 -23.62 22.30
N PRO A 120 -9.45 -22.73 23.28
CA PRO A 120 -10.00 -23.01 24.62
C PRO A 120 -11.54 -23.08 24.69
N MET A 121 -12.26 -23.05 23.56
CA MET A 121 -13.72 -23.11 23.58
C MET A 121 -14.20 -24.45 24.15
N GLN A 122 -15.21 -24.40 25.01
CA GLN A 122 -15.71 -25.58 25.76
C GLN A 122 -17.05 -26.05 25.21
N VAL A 123 -17.32 -27.35 25.37
CA VAL A 123 -18.62 -27.95 25.02
C VAL A 123 -19.38 -28.26 26.29
N THR A 124 -20.53 -27.60 26.46
CA THR A 124 -21.45 -27.88 27.56
C THR A 124 -22.54 -28.82 27.07
N LYS A 125 -22.70 -29.98 27.74
CA LYS A 125 -23.68 -31.01 27.41
C LYS A 125 -24.85 -30.96 28.41
N TYR A 126 -26.07 -31.17 27.93
CA TYR A 126 -27.28 -31.23 28.76
C TYR A 126 -27.98 -32.58 28.56
N GLY A 127 -28.58 -33.13 29.62
CA GLY A 127 -29.24 -34.45 29.62
C GLY A 127 -28.47 -35.53 30.38
N ALA A 128 -29.16 -36.58 30.82
CA ALA A 128 -28.53 -37.72 31.48
C ALA A 128 -27.83 -38.61 30.45
N ASN A 129 -26.55 -38.93 30.68
CA ASN A 129 -25.74 -39.77 29.79
C ASN A 129 -25.75 -39.28 28.32
N ALA A 130 -25.41 -38.00 28.10
CA ALA A 130 -25.18 -37.48 26.76
C ALA A 130 -23.82 -37.98 26.22
N PRO A 131 -23.78 -38.65 25.04
CA PRO A 131 -22.55 -39.13 24.44
C PRO A 131 -21.53 -38.02 24.20
N ASP A 132 -20.24 -38.33 24.32
CA ASP A 132 -19.17 -37.40 24.04
C ASP A 132 -18.68 -37.49 22.58
N PHE A 133 -19.15 -36.58 21.74
CA PHE A 133 -18.69 -36.45 20.35
C PHE A 133 -17.33 -35.76 20.21
N GLN A 134 -16.56 -35.64 21.30
CA GLN A 134 -15.24 -35.01 21.36
C GLN A 134 -15.21 -33.59 20.74
N GLY A 135 -16.33 -32.88 20.78
CA GLY A 135 -16.50 -31.52 20.24
C GLY A 135 -16.88 -31.41 18.76
N ALA A 136 -17.23 -32.52 18.10
CA ALA A 136 -17.78 -32.47 16.74
C ALA A 136 -19.10 -31.69 16.69
N ILE A 137 -19.29 -30.91 15.64
CA ILE A 137 -20.42 -29.98 15.47
C ILE A 137 -21.39 -30.51 14.40
N ASN A 138 -22.69 -30.43 14.67
CA ASN A 138 -23.77 -30.82 13.75
C ASN A 138 -23.58 -32.27 13.24
N VAL A 139 -23.49 -33.20 14.19
CA VAL A 139 -23.27 -34.63 13.96
C VAL A 139 -24.62 -35.32 13.70
N ASP A 140 -24.67 -36.15 12.66
CA ASP A 140 -25.76 -37.10 12.41
C ASP A 140 -25.26 -38.55 12.62
N ASP A 141 -26.14 -39.54 12.45
CA ASP A 141 -25.81 -40.97 12.70
C ASP A 141 -24.62 -41.50 11.88
N ASN A 142 -24.28 -40.86 10.75
CA ASN A 142 -23.25 -41.32 9.83
C ASN A 142 -22.17 -40.28 9.50
N SER A 143 -22.35 -39.00 9.82
CA SER A 143 -21.53 -37.91 9.31
C SER A 143 -21.42 -36.71 10.28
N VAL A 144 -20.36 -35.93 10.12
CA VAL A 144 -20.16 -34.66 10.83
C VAL A 144 -20.34 -33.53 9.82
N ASN A 145 -21.45 -32.80 9.93
CA ASN A 145 -21.79 -31.77 8.97
C ASN A 145 -21.08 -30.46 9.25
N GLY A 146 -20.84 -30.11 10.52
CA GLY A 146 -20.35 -28.79 10.88
C GLY A 146 -21.33 -27.65 10.59
N VAL A 147 -20.84 -26.42 10.77
CA VAL A 147 -21.58 -25.18 10.51
C VAL A 147 -20.63 -24.16 9.86
N ASP A 148 -21.16 -23.30 9.00
CA ASP A 148 -20.43 -22.15 8.48
C ASP A 148 -20.41 -21.04 9.53
N ILE A 149 -19.19 -20.61 9.89
CA ILE A 149 -19.01 -19.42 10.72
C ILE A 149 -18.40 -18.30 9.89
N ILE A 150 -18.52 -17.09 10.40
CA ILE A 150 -17.74 -15.95 9.93
C ILE A 150 -16.39 -15.97 10.65
N VAL A 151 -15.31 -16.08 9.87
CA VAL A 151 -13.93 -15.95 10.35
C VAL A 151 -13.49 -14.51 10.16
N PRO A 152 -12.91 -13.86 11.19
CA PRO A 152 -12.38 -12.52 11.04
C PRO A 152 -11.32 -12.49 9.92
N VAL A 153 -11.58 -11.67 8.90
CA VAL A 153 -10.64 -11.39 7.82
C VAL A 153 -10.52 -9.87 7.75
N PHE A 154 -9.31 -9.38 7.96
CA PHE A 154 -9.03 -7.96 7.87
C PHE A 154 -8.68 -7.64 6.42
N ASN A 155 -9.61 -7.05 5.67
CA ASN A 155 -9.35 -6.60 4.31
C ASN A 155 -8.89 -5.15 4.37
N PHE A 156 -7.81 -4.82 3.68
CA PHE A 156 -7.36 -3.45 3.60
C PHE A 156 -6.79 -3.15 2.24
N THR A 157 -6.88 -1.89 1.87
CA THR A 157 -6.47 -1.35 0.60
C THR A 157 -5.57 -0.17 0.85
N GLU A 158 -4.45 -0.15 0.15
CA GLU A 158 -3.48 0.95 0.22
C GLU A 158 -3.26 1.49 -1.18
N THR A 159 -3.49 2.78 -1.37
CA THR A 159 -3.26 3.47 -2.65
C THR A 159 -2.09 4.43 -2.51
N ARG A 160 -1.12 4.32 -3.43
CA ARG A 160 0.05 5.19 -3.52
C ARG A 160 0.20 5.80 -4.90
N ILE A 161 0.63 7.04 -4.93
CA ILE A 161 1.11 7.70 -6.15
C ILE A 161 2.61 7.40 -6.29
N VAL A 162 2.99 6.78 -7.40
CA VAL A 162 4.37 6.37 -7.70
C VAL A 162 4.83 7.04 -8.98
N LYS A 163 5.99 7.70 -8.92
CA LYS A 163 6.59 8.37 -10.08
C LYS A 163 6.79 7.39 -11.23
N SER A 164 6.49 7.84 -12.44
CA SER A 164 6.57 6.98 -13.64
C SER A 164 7.96 6.36 -13.88
N LEU A 165 9.03 7.02 -13.42
CA LEU A 165 10.41 6.51 -13.49
C LEU A 165 10.67 5.30 -12.58
N ASN A 166 9.88 5.12 -11.53
CA ASN A 166 10.03 4.02 -10.57
C ASN A 166 9.21 2.79 -10.96
N ILE A 167 8.37 2.89 -11.98
CA ILE A 167 7.52 1.79 -12.46
C ILE A 167 8.07 1.26 -13.79
N ASP A 168 8.94 0.25 -13.67
CA ASP A 168 9.45 -0.49 -14.82
C ASP A 168 8.73 -1.85 -14.99
N ASN A 169 9.16 -2.63 -15.98
CA ASN A 169 8.57 -3.95 -16.23
C ASN A 169 8.94 -4.97 -15.16
N ALA A 170 10.13 -4.85 -14.55
CA ALA A 170 10.59 -5.75 -13.49
C ALA A 170 9.75 -5.58 -12.23
N PHE A 171 9.39 -4.35 -11.88
CA PHE A 171 8.48 -4.04 -10.79
C PHE A 171 7.10 -4.65 -11.02
N LYS A 172 6.52 -4.48 -12.22
CA LYS A 172 5.21 -5.09 -12.56
C LYS A 172 5.23 -6.62 -12.50
N LEU A 173 6.31 -7.26 -12.96
CA LEU A 173 6.48 -8.71 -12.84
C LEU A 173 6.63 -9.15 -11.38
N SER A 174 7.31 -8.36 -10.55
CA SER A 174 7.42 -8.63 -9.12
C SER A 174 6.06 -8.58 -8.44
N LEU A 175 5.25 -7.55 -8.73
CA LEU A 175 3.87 -7.47 -8.26
C LEU A 175 3.04 -8.66 -8.71
N PHE A 176 3.11 -9.02 -9.99
CA PHE A 176 2.40 -10.17 -10.54
C PHE A 176 2.76 -11.49 -9.82
N ASN A 177 4.05 -11.69 -9.52
CA ASN A 177 4.52 -12.89 -8.83
C ASN A 177 4.14 -12.96 -7.34
N LEU A 178 3.76 -11.83 -6.74
CA LEU A 178 3.35 -11.74 -5.33
C LEU A 178 1.84 -11.83 -5.15
N VAL A 179 1.04 -11.54 -6.19
CA VAL A 179 -0.40 -11.76 -6.15
C VAL A 179 -0.69 -13.24 -5.93
N GLY A 180 -1.53 -13.53 -4.93
CA GLY A 180 -1.84 -14.90 -4.51
C GLY A 180 -0.78 -15.52 -3.58
N LYS A 181 0.12 -14.73 -3.01
CA LYS A 181 1.10 -15.20 -2.00
C LYS A 181 0.86 -14.57 -0.63
N VAL A 182 1.30 -15.28 0.40
CA VAL A 182 1.31 -14.78 1.78
C VAL A 182 2.66 -14.19 2.15
N ASN A 183 2.69 -13.25 3.09
CA ASN A 183 3.94 -12.64 3.57
C ASN A 183 4.91 -13.70 4.16
N ALA A 184 6.15 -13.72 3.69
CA ALA A 184 7.18 -14.62 4.18
C ALA A 184 7.76 -14.20 5.55
N SER A 185 7.73 -12.91 5.87
CA SER A 185 8.23 -12.29 7.10
C SER A 185 7.13 -11.44 7.75
N GLY A 186 7.37 -10.95 8.97
CA GLY A 186 6.48 -9.95 9.57
C GLY A 186 6.34 -8.73 8.65
N TRP A 187 5.12 -8.20 8.52
CA TRP A 187 4.80 -7.09 7.61
C TRP A 187 3.60 -6.30 8.12
N HIS A 188 3.72 -4.97 8.23
CA HIS A 188 2.71 -4.05 8.79
C HIS A 188 2.08 -4.53 10.11
N GLY A 189 2.89 -5.04 11.03
CA GLY A 189 2.45 -5.54 12.33
C GLY A 189 1.83 -6.94 12.33
N PHE A 190 1.67 -7.57 11.17
CA PHE A 190 1.22 -8.96 11.05
C PHE A 190 2.40 -9.93 11.04
N ALA A 191 2.20 -11.14 11.57
CA ALA A 191 3.20 -12.19 11.57
C ALA A 191 3.33 -12.83 10.17
N ALA A 192 4.45 -13.54 9.94
CA ALA A 192 4.66 -14.29 8.70
C ALA A 192 3.51 -15.28 8.43
N GLY A 193 2.96 -15.27 7.21
CA GLY A 193 1.87 -16.13 6.76
C GLY A 193 0.46 -15.63 7.08
N GLU A 194 0.32 -14.43 7.64
CA GLU A 194 -0.99 -13.85 8.00
C GLU A 194 -1.58 -12.97 6.90
N VAL A 195 -0.78 -12.34 6.05
CA VAL A 195 -1.25 -11.39 5.04
C VAL A 195 -1.15 -12.00 3.65
N LEU A 196 -2.29 -12.14 2.98
CA LEU A 196 -2.41 -12.52 1.58
C LEU A 196 -2.47 -11.27 0.72
N GLN A 197 -1.65 -11.25 -0.33
CA GLN A 197 -1.78 -10.27 -1.39
C GLN A 197 -2.87 -10.71 -2.37
N ALA A 198 -4.09 -10.16 -2.19
CA ALA A 198 -5.27 -10.48 -3.00
C ALA A 198 -5.29 -9.79 -4.38
N GLY A 199 -4.62 -8.66 -4.56
CA GLY A 199 -4.50 -8.03 -5.87
C GLY A 199 -3.81 -6.66 -5.89
N VAL A 200 -3.41 -6.24 -7.09
CA VAL A 200 -2.93 -4.88 -7.37
C VAL A 200 -3.66 -4.34 -8.59
N SER A 201 -4.05 -3.07 -8.56
CA SER A 201 -4.47 -2.32 -9.73
C SER A 201 -3.64 -1.06 -9.88
N GLY A 202 -3.20 -0.74 -11.10
CA GLY A 202 -2.44 0.47 -11.40
C GLY A 202 -3.06 1.26 -12.55
N ALA A 203 -3.19 2.57 -12.37
CA ALA A 203 -3.66 3.50 -13.39
C ALA A 203 -2.61 4.59 -13.62
N LYS A 204 -2.43 5.03 -14.88
CA LYS A 204 -1.51 6.12 -15.23
C LYS A 204 -2.30 7.29 -15.79
N SER A 205 -2.07 8.48 -15.24
CA SER A 205 -2.69 9.71 -15.76
C SER A 205 -1.88 10.30 -16.92
N GLY A 206 -2.31 10.05 -18.15
CA GLY A 206 -1.66 10.61 -19.34
C GLY A 206 -0.28 10.01 -19.66
N ARG A 207 0.40 10.56 -20.69
CA ARG A 207 1.65 9.98 -21.22
C ARG A 207 2.84 10.10 -20.26
N PHE A 208 2.91 11.20 -19.51
CA PHE A 208 4.03 11.54 -18.62
C PHE A 208 3.65 11.62 -17.14
N GLY A 209 2.38 11.42 -16.79
CA GLY A 209 1.96 11.49 -15.40
C GLY A 209 2.32 10.26 -14.59
N ASP A 210 2.10 10.37 -13.29
CA ASP A 210 2.41 9.35 -12.31
C ASP A 210 1.42 8.19 -12.32
N TRP A 211 1.83 7.09 -11.70
CA TRP A 211 0.99 5.92 -11.49
C TRP A 211 0.28 6.02 -10.17
N GLU A 212 -1.03 5.82 -10.17
CA GLU A 212 -1.80 5.52 -8.97
C GLU A 212 -1.92 4.01 -8.86
N ILE A 213 -1.34 3.44 -7.80
CA ILE A 213 -1.33 2.00 -7.56
C ILE A 213 -2.08 1.69 -6.28
N THR A 214 -3.10 0.85 -6.40
CA THR A 214 -3.95 0.38 -5.32
C THR A 214 -3.65 -1.10 -5.05
N TYR A 215 -3.19 -1.40 -3.85
CA TYR A 215 -2.90 -2.74 -3.35
C TYR A 215 -4.05 -3.23 -2.49
N LYS A 216 -4.45 -4.49 -2.62
CA LYS A 216 -5.57 -5.10 -1.89
C LYS A 216 -5.08 -6.30 -1.10
N PHE A 217 -5.08 -6.17 0.22
CA PHE A 217 -4.62 -7.21 1.12
C PHE A 217 -5.77 -7.80 1.91
N ALA A 218 -5.60 -9.06 2.30
CA ALA A 218 -6.44 -9.70 3.29
C ALA A 218 -5.54 -10.31 4.36
N ALA A 219 -5.84 -10.08 5.64
CA ALA A 219 -5.11 -10.67 6.75
C ALA A 219 -5.99 -11.63 7.55
N SER A 220 -5.42 -12.77 7.93
CA SER A 220 -6.03 -13.77 8.79
C SER A 220 -5.00 -14.25 9.81
N PRO A 221 -5.33 -14.27 11.12
CA PRO A 221 -4.35 -14.57 12.16
C PRO A 221 -3.91 -16.04 12.14
N ASN A 222 -2.64 -16.27 12.41
CA ASN A 222 -2.10 -17.60 12.66
C ASN A 222 -2.66 -18.15 13.98
N LYS A 223 -2.89 -19.47 14.02
CA LYS A 223 -3.36 -20.17 15.22
C LYS A 223 -2.39 -21.28 15.60
N THR A 224 -1.92 -21.25 16.84
CA THR A 224 -1.00 -22.25 17.40
C THR A 224 -1.66 -22.99 18.54
N ASN A 225 -1.17 -24.20 18.85
CA ASN A 225 -1.66 -25.03 19.95
C ASN A 225 -3.17 -25.32 19.88
N ILE A 226 -3.73 -25.39 18.66
CA ILE A 226 -5.10 -25.83 18.47
C ILE A 226 -5.22 -27.27 18.99
N THR A 227 -6.30 -27.54 19.70
CA THR A 227 -6.69 -28.89 20.12
C THR A 227 -8.05 -29.22 19.55
N ILE A 228 -8.14 -30.39 18.89
CA ILE A 228 -9.34 -30.95 18.28
C ILE A 228 -9.53 -32.35 18.87
N GLY A 229 -10.59 -32.51 19.68
CA GLY A 229 -10.78 -33.72 20.47
C GLY A 229 -9.55 -33.99 21.34
N THR A 230 -8.91 -35.13 21.13
CA THR A 230 -7.68 -35.54 21.83
C THR A 230 -6.39 -35.14 21.10
N ILE A 231 -6.47 -34.64 19.87
CA ILE A 231 -5.33 -34.26 19.05
C ILE A 231 -4.94 -32.82 19.41
N ALA A 232 -3.81 -32.66 20.10
CA ALA A 232 -3.29 -31.37 20.56
C ALA A 232 -2.04 -30.93 19.78
N GLY A 233 -1.63 -29.67 19.98
CA GLY A 233 -0.40 -29.13 19.39
C GLY A 233 -0.51 -28.82 17.89
N ILE A 234 -1.72 -28.66 17.37
CA ILE A 234 -1.94 -28.36 15.96
C ILE A 234 -1.64 -26.88 15.70
N ASN A 235 -0.77 -26.62 14.73
CA ASN A 235 -0.46 -25.27 14.26
C ASN A 235 -1.03 -25.09 12.86
N LYS A 236 -1.60 -23.92 12.60
CA LYS A 236 -2.22 -23.56 11.33
C LYS A 236 -1.98 -22.08 11.06
N LYS A 237 -1.42 -21.74 9.90
CA LYS A 237 -1.31 -20.35 9.45
C LYS A 237 -2.67 -19.79 9.00
N GLY A 238 -2.82 -18.48 8.93
CA GLY A 238 -4.07 -17.81 8.58
C GLY A 238 -4.76 -18.42 7.36
N TRP A 239 -3.99 -18.59 6.28
CA TRP A 239 -4.47 -19.00 4.96
C TRP A 239 -4.31 -20.50 4.63
N GLU A 240 -3.93 -21.33 5.61
CA GLU A 240 -3.91 -22.78 5.44
C GLU A 240 -5.33 -23.36 5.51
N TYR A 241 -5.55 -24.53 4.93
CA TYR A 241 -6.80 -25.27 5.07
C TYR A 241 -6.62 -26.44 6.03
N LEU A 242 -7.44 -26.49 7.07
CA LEU A 242 -7.45 -27.57 8.05
C LEU A 242 -8.71 -28.40 7.85
N TRP A 243 -8.55 -29.71 7.72
CA TRP A 243 -9.67 -30.65 7.77
C TRP A 243 -9.34 -31.85 8.66
N VAL A 244 -10.40 -32.53 9.10
CA VAL A 244 -10.33 -33.62 10.09
C VAL A 244 -10.89 -34.88 9.47
N ARG A 245 -10.16 -35.99 9.60
CA ARG A 245 -10.66 -37.32 9.28
C ARG A 245 -11.22 -37.97 10.53
N TYR A 246 -12.42 -38.53 10.41
CA TYR A 246 -13.15 -39.15 11.51
C TYR A 246 -13.12 -40.68 11.41
N GLU A 247 -13.27 -41.34 12.57
CA GLU A 247 -13.53 -42.77 12.68
C GLU A 247 -14.71 -43.05 13.62
N LYS A 248 -15.39 -44.18 13.38
CA LYS A 248 -16.51 -44.63 14.22
C LYS A 248 -16.00 -45.18 15.55
N SER A 249 -16.65 -44.79 16.64
CA SER A 249 -16.39 -45.27 18.00
C SER A 249 -17.72 -45.48 18.74
N THR A 250 -17.67 -45.89 20.00
CA THR A 250 -18.85 -46.07 20.85
C THR A 250 -18.65 -45.38 22.19
N ASP A 251 -19.62 -44.58 22.61
CA ASP A 251 -19.68 -43.98 23.93
C ASP A 251 -21.10 -44.09 24.49
N GLN A 252 -21.24 -44.50 25.74
CA GLN A 252 -22.53 -44.63 26.44
C GLN A 252 -23.61 -45.40 25.64
N ASN A 253 -23.19 -46.47 24.93
CA ASN A 253 -24.02 -47.29 24.04
C ASN A 253 -24.54 -46.58 22.76
N CYS A 254 -23.97 -45.44 22.39
CA CYS A 254 -24.22 -44.75 21.14
C CYS A 254 -23.02 -44.85 20.21
N LEU A 255 -23.27 -45.06 18.91
CA LEU A 255 -22.24 -44.93 17.88
C LEU A 255 -21.88 -43.45 17.74
N ILE A 256 -20.61 -43.11 17.85
CA ILE A 256 -20.11 -41.73 17.73
C ILE A 256 -19.03 -41.65 16.66
N GLN A 257 -18.75 -40.43 16.18
CA GLN A 257 -17.64 -40.13 15.29
C GLN A 257 -16.58 -39.35 16.06
N ILE A 258 -15.33 -39.83 16.09
CA ILE A 258 -14.23 -39.18 16.78
C ILE A 258 -13.12 -38.74 15.81
N PRO A 259 -12.44 -37.61 16.04
CA PRO A 259 -11.27 -37.20 15.25
C PRO A 259 -10.16 -38.25 15.31
N ARG A 260 -9.72 -38.74 14.15
CA ARG A 260 -8.60 -39.69 14.04
C ARG A 260 -7.31 -39.02 13.56
N ALA A 261 -7.44 -38.11 12.61
CA ALA A 261 -6.30 -37.39 12.05
C ALA A 261 -6.72 -35.97 11.64
N VAL A 262 -5.79 -35.04 11.74
CA VAL A 262 -5.94 -33.67 11.27
C VAL A 262 -4.94 -33.43 10.16
N TYR A 263 -5.39 -32.79 9.09
CA TYR A 263 -4.58 -32.45 7.93
C TYR A 263 -4.58 -30.94 7.78
N VAL A 264 -3.39 -30.35 7.66
CA VAL A 264 -3.19 -28.93 7.40
C VAL A 264 -2.53 -28.79 6.03
N HIS A 265 -3.20 -28.11 5.12
CA HIS A 265 -2.75 -27.89 3.76
C HIS A 265 -2.36 -26.43 3.57
N GLN A 266 -1.14 -26.21 3.09
CA GLN A 266 -0.74 -24.92 2.55
C GLN A 266 -1.41 -24.69 1.20
N LEU A 267 -2.26 -23.67 1.12
CA LEU A 267 -2.95 -23.28 -0.10
C LEU A 267 -2.23 -22.20 -0.89
N TYR A 268 -1.42 -21.38 -0.20
CA TYR A 268 -0.73 -20.24 -0.77
C TYR A 268 0.75 -20.32 -0.46
N GLU A 269 1.58 -20.03 -1.46
CA GLU A 269 3.02 -19.90 -1.29
C GLU A 269 3.37 -18.64 -0.52
N SER A 270 4.53 -18.63 0.14
CA SER A 270 5.08 -17.42 0.74
C SER A 270 5.83 -16.57 -0.29
N GLY A 271 5.71 -15.24 -0.18
CA GLY A 271 6.43 -14.26 -1.00
C GLY A 271 7.09 -13.20 -0.13
N ASP A 272 8.17 -12.62 -0.65
CA ASP A 272 8.86 -11.50 0.00
C ASP A 272 8.12 -10.18 -0.29
N PHE A 273 7.46 -9.65 0.74
CA PHE A 273 6.64 -8.44 0.62
C PHE A 273 7.48 -7.16 0.66
N SER A 274 8.78 -7.22 0.97
CA SER A 274 9.67 -6.06 0.85
C SER A 274 9.75 -5.56 -0.60
N LEU A 275 9.56 -6.45 -1.58
CA LEU A 275 9.52 -6.14 -3.01
C LEU A 275 8.29 -5.32 -3.44
N LEU A 276 7.28 -5.16 -2.58
CA LEU A 276 6.12 -4.28 -2.84
C LEU A 276 6.50 -2.80 -2.74
N GLY A 277 7.62 -2.46 -2.08
CA GLY A 277 8.07 -1.08 -1.92
C GLY A 277 7.19 -0.23 -1.00
N LEU A 278 6.37 -0.86 -0.14
CA LEU A 278 5.45 -0.18 0.76
C LEU A 278 6.09 0.21 2.11
N GLY A 279 7.29 -0.28 2.42
CA GLY A 279 7.89 -0.10 3.74
C GLY A 279 7.14 -0.90 4.81
N ASP A 280 7.55 -0.72 6.08
CA ASP A 280 6.87 -1.27 7.26
C ASP A 280 5.86 -0.28 7.85
#